data_AF-A0A1M3TSF5-F1
#
_entry.id   AF-A0A1M3TSF5-F1
#
_cell.length_a   1.000
_cell.length_b   1.000
_cell.length_c   1.000
_cell.angle_alpha   90.00
_cell.angle_beta   90.00
_cell.angle_gamma   90.00
#
_symmetry.space_group_name_H-M   'P 1'
#
loop_
_entity.id
_entity.type
_entity.pdbx_description
1 polymer ?
#
loop_
_entity_poly.entity_id
_entity_poly.type
_entity_poly.pdbx_seq_one_letter_code
_entity_poly.pdbx_strand_id
1 'polypeptide(L)'
;MKHFAALFVTVFATGALADLHYTGLCYDSPGKDVKVFNKAATEKACASYKNRNTGSQQWDQCPDCTVLSDQDLLYYCKSEGQHIGGDELSYYCGQAGADGSLAW
;
A
#
# COMPACT_ATOMS: atom_id res chain seq x y z
N MET A 1 -24.59 -31.23 -43.45
CA MET A 1 -24.28 -29.89 -42.91
C MET A 1 -23.46 -30.10 -41.64
N LYS A 2 -22.18 -29.69 -41.61
CA LYS A 2 -21.28 -29.90 -40.46
C LYS A 2 -21.46 -28.75 -39.46
N HIS A 3 -22.03 -29.05 -38.30
CA HIS A 3 -22.09 -28.09 -37.19
C HIS A 3 -20.71 -27.97 -36.56
N PHE A 4 -20.05 -26.82 -36.73
CA PHE A 4 -18.89 -26.43 -35.93
C PHE A 4 -19.42 -25.87 -34.60
N ALA A 5 -19.27 -26.65 -33.52
CA ALA A 5 -19.50 -26.15 -32.17
C ALA A 5 -18.29 -25.29 -31.76
N ALA A 6 -18.46 -23.98 -31.73
CA ALA A 6 -17.46 -23.06 -31.19
C ALA A 6 -17.51 -23.11 -29.66
N LEU A 7 -16.46 -23.63 -29.04
CA LEU A 7 -16.30 -23.69 -27.60
C LEU A 7 -15.75 -22.34 -27.12
N PHE A 8 -16.60 -21.48 -26.57
CA PHE A 8 -16.15 -20.26 -25.89
C PHE A 8 -15.63 -20.62 -24.50
N VAL A 9 -14.31 -20.61 -24.34
CA VAL A 9 -13.65 -20.74 -23.02
C VAL A 9 -13.65 -19.35 -22.39
N THR A 10 -14.57 -19.09 -21.47
CA THR A 10 -14.54 -17.90 -20.61
C THR A 10 -13.53 -18.11 -19.49
N VAL A 11 -12.38 -17.44 -19.59
CA VAL A 11 -11.41 -17.35 -18.49
C VAL A 11 -11.96 -16.36 -17.47
N PHE A 12 -12.47 -16.86 -16.35
CA PHE A 12 -12.75 -16.03 -15.18
C PHE A 12 -11.42 -15.64 -14.53
N ALA A 13 -10.99 -14.40 -14.69
CA ALA A 13 -9.88 -13.86 -13.92
C ALA A 13 -10.34 -13.70 -12.46
N THR A 14 -9.91 -14.60 -11.58
CA THR A 14 -10.02 -14.43 -10.12
C THR A 14 -8.97 -13.41 -9.67
N GLY A 15 -9.18 -12.14 -9.98
CA GLY A 15 -8.32 -11.07 -9.47
C GLY A 15 -8.61 -10.84 -7.99
N ALA A 16 -7.60 -10.91 -7.13
CA ALA A 16 -7.72 -10.31 -5.80
C ALA A 16 -7.83 -8.80 -5.97
N LEU A 17 -8.88 -8.20 -5.42
CA LEU A 17 -8.95 -6.74 -5.30
C LEU A 17 -8.11 -6.37 -4.09
N ALA A 18 -6.95 -5.74 -4.32
CA ALA A 18 -6.21 -5.13 -3.24
C ALA A 18 -7.00 -3.93 -2.70
N ASP A 19 -7.10 -3.81 -1.37
CA ASP A 19 -7.60 -2.59 -0.72
C ASP A 19 -6.49 -1.54 -0.82
N LEU A 20 -6.71 -0.56 -1.71
CA LEU A 20 -5.74 0.47 -2.03
C LEU A 20 -6.16 1.81 -1.47
N HIS A 21 -5.17 2.56 -1.03
CA HIS A 21 -5.32 3.79 -0.29
C HIS A 21 -4.50 4.90 -0.94
N TYR A 22 -4.92 6.13 -0.71
CA TYR A 22 -4.16 7.30 -1.15
C TYR A 22 -3.03 7.61 -0.16
N THR A 23 -3.24 7.28 1.11
CA THR A 23 -2.41 7.76 2.20
C THR A 23 -2.03 6.61 3.12
N GLY A 24 -0.83 6.69 3.70
CA GLY A 24 -0.34 5.71 4.66
C GLY A 24 0.66 6.29 5.65
N LEU A 25 0.63 5.83 6.89
CA LEU A 25 1.64 6.16 7.91
C LEU A 25 1.93 4.99 8.85
N CYS A 26 3.05 5.08 9.56
CA CYS A 26 3.46 4.12 10.57
C CYS A 26 3.19 4.63 11.99
N TYR A 27 2.90 3.74 12.92
CA TYR A 27 2.75 4.06 14.34
C TYR A 27 3.43 3.04 15.26
N ASP A 28 3.80 3.51 16.44
CA ASP A 28 4.17 2.67 17.59
C ASP A 28 2.98 2.53 18.53
N SER A 29 2.92 1.42 19.27
CA SER A 29 1.83 1.06 20.17
C SER A 29 2.35 0.78 21.59
N PRO A 30 2.80 1.81 22.33
CA PRO A 30 3.44 1.63 23.65
C PRO A 30 2.49 1.11 24.75
N GLY A 31 1.18 1.10 24.47
CA GLY A 31 0.16 0.58 25.36
C GLY A 31 -1.04 0.09 24.58
N LYS A 32 -1.95 -0.61 25.26
CA LYS A 32 -3.20 -1.08 24.66
C LYS A 32 -4.01 0.12 24.17
N ASP A 33 -4.43 0.06 22.91
CA ASP A 33 -5.26 1.08 22.25
C ASP A 33 -4.61 2.47 22.12
N VAL A 34 -3.29 2.58 22.32
CA VAL A 34 -2.52 3.81 22.11
C VAL A 34 -1.74 3.71 20.82
N LYS A 35 -1.88 4.69 19.92
CA LYS A 35 -1.09 4.80 18.70
C LYS A 35 -0.32 6.10 18.71
N VAL A 36 1.00 6.03 18.54
CA VAL A 36 1.88 7.19 18.44
C VAL A 36 2.49 7.20 17.04
N PHE A 37 2.23 8.25 16.27
CA PHE A 37 2.71 8.31 14.89
C PHE A 37 4.23 8.40 14.82
N ASN A 38 4.83 7.50 14.04
CA ASN A 38 6.27 7.35 13.93
C ASN A 38 6.75 7.94 12.60
N LYS A 39 7.20 9.20 12.65
CA LYS A 39 7.71 9.93 11.48
C LYS A 39 8.84 9.18 10.78
N ALA A 40 9.86 8.76 11.52
CA ALA A 40 11.04 8.13 10.94
C ALA A 40 10.71 6.81 10.24
N ALA A 41 9.81 6.01 10.83
CA ALA A 41 9.32 4.80 10.19
C ALA A 41 8.48 5.11 8.95
N THR A 42 7.63 6.14 9.01
CA THR A 42 6.80 6.58 7.88
C THR A 42 7.66 7.03 6.69
N GLU A 43 8.70 7.82 6.93
CA GLU A 43 9.63 8.27 5.88
C GLU A 43 10.34 7.08 5.21
N LYS A 44 10.82 6.12 6.01
CA LYS A 44 11.46 4.90 5.50
C LYS A 44 10.49 4.02 4.71
N ALA A 45 9.29 3.80 5.23
CA ALA A 45 8.27 3.00 4.56
C ALA A 45 7.84 3.64 3.24
N CYS A 46 7.66 4.97 3.21
CA CYS A 46 7.34 5.69 1.98
C CYS A 46 8.46 5.62 0.94
N ALA A 47 9.73 5.71 1.38
CA ALA A 47 10.88 5.51 0.51
C ALA A 47 10.93 4.08 -0.08
N SER A 48 10.60 3.05 0.72
CA SER A 48 10.47 1.68 0.21
C SER A 48 9.36 1.55 -0.82
N TYR A 49 8.19 2.14 -0.57
CA TYR A 49 7.07 2.17 -1.54
C TYR A 49 7.45 2.89 -2.83
N LYS A 50 8.11 4.04 -2.75
CA LYS A 50 8.57 4.81 -3.91
C LYS A 50 9.52 4.00 -4.79
N ASN A 51 10.35 3.15 -4.19
CA ASN A 51 11.30 2.29 -4.88
C ASN A 51 10.72 0.91 -5.23
N ARG A 52 9.44 0.66 -4.94
CA ARG A 52 8.80 -0.63 -5.17
C ARG A 52 8.60 -0.86 -6.65
N ASN A 53 8.97 -2.05 -7.10
CA ASN A 53 8.75 -2.55 -8.46
C ASN A 53 8.75 -4.09 -8.45
N THR A 54 7.66 -4.69 -8.01
CA THR A 54 7.53 -6.15 -7.80
C THR A 54 6.74 -6.86 -8.89
N GLY A 55 6.24 -6.12 -9.89
CA GLY A 55 5.30 -6.63 -10.88
C GLY A 55 4.61 -5.50 -11.63
N SER A 56 3.48 -5.82 -12.26
CA SER A 56 2.75 -4.91 -13.16
C SER A 56 1.37 -4.49 -12.63
N GLN A 57 0.98 -4.92 -11.43
CA GLN A 57 -0.28 -4.52 -10.82
C GLN A 57 -0.14 -3.14 -10.16
N GLN A 58 -1.26 -2.48 -9.88
CA GLN A 58 -1.25 -1.12 -9.31
C GLN A 58 -0.42 -1.05 -8.03
N TRP A 59 -0.59 -1.99 -7.10
CA TRP A 59 0.17 -2.07 -5.84
C TRP A 59 1.60 -2.59 -5.98
N ASP A 60 2.02 -3.04 -7.15
CA ASP A 60 3.40 -3.52 -7.36
C ASP A 60 4.40 -2.36 -7.51
N GLN A 61 3.90 -1.14 -7.66
CA GLN A 61 4.70 0.07 -7.91
C GLN A 61 4.08 1.25 -7.17
N CYS A 62 4.87 2.26 -6.80
CA CYS A 62 4.34 3.55 -6.37
C CYS A 62 5.20 4.70 -6.92
N PRO A 63 5.18 4.94 -8.24
CA PRO A 63 6.03 5.93 -8.88
C PRO A 63 5.71 7.36 -8.44
N ASP A 64 4.56 7.61 -7.84
CA ASP A 64 4.08 8.89 -7.37
C ASP A 64 4.13 9.06 -5.84
N CYS A 65 4.55 8.03 -5.09
CA CYS A 65 4.66 8.12 -3.63
C CYS A 65 5.57 9.28 -3.21
N THR A 66 5.11 10.06 -2.24
CA THR A 66 5.86 11.15 -1.62
C THR A 66 5.50 11.29 -0.15
N VAL A 67 6.46 11.71 0.67
CA VAL A 67 6.17 12.10 2.06
C VAL A 67 5.58 13.50 2.04
N LEU A 68 4.45 13.67 2.71
CA LEU A 68 3.83 14.96 3.01
C LEU A 68 3.65 15.10 4.53
N SER A 69 3.28 16.30 4.95
CA SER A 69 2.96 16.57 6.33
C SER A 69 1.85 17.59 6.52
N ASP A 70 1.01 17.36 7.52
CA ASP A 70 0.04 18.36 7.98
C ASP A 70 0.66 19.13 9.15
N GLN A 71 0.91 20.43 8.91
CA GLN A 71 1.43 21.38 9.91
C GLN A 71 2.71 20.91 10.61
N ASP A 72 3.57 20.15 9.91
CA ASP A 72 4.79 19.54 10.47
C ASP A 72 4.57 18.63 11.69
N LEU A 73 3.32 18.21 11.95
CA LEU A 73 2.95 17.35 13.09
C LEU A 73 2.68 15.91 12.64
N LEU A 74 1.94 15.74 11.55
CA LEU A 74 1.57 14.43 11.02
C LEU A 74 2.30 14.21 9.71
N TYR A 75 3.18 13.21 9.66
CA TYR A 75 3.88 12.83 8.43
C TYR A 75 3.23 11.57 7.87
N TYR A 76 3.01 11.56 6.55
CA TYR A 76 2.37 10.45 5.86
C TYR A 76 2.92 10.30 4.45
N CYS A 77 2.87 9.08 3.93
CA CYS A 77 3.11 8.78 2.53
C CYS A 77 1.82 9.02 1.74
N LYS A 78 1.90 9.78 0.65
CA LYS A 78 0.81 10.07 -0.26
C LYS A 78 1.10 9.50 -1.64
N SER A 79 0.10 8.89 -2.25
CA SER A 79 0.02 8.47 -3.64
C SER A 79 -1.30 8.97 -4.21
N GLU A 80 -1.27 9.78 -5.27
CA GLU A 80 -2.47 10.21 -6.00
C GLU A 80 -3.05 9.07 -6.85
N GLY A 81 -2.22 8.09 -7.22
CA GLY A 81 -2.58 6.91 -7.99
C GLY A 81 -3.15 5.76 -7.18
N GLN A 82 -3.45 5.92 -5.88
CA GLN A 82 -3.90 4.83 -4.98
C GLN A 82 -3.00 3.58 -5.07
N HIS A 83 -1.71 3.73 -4.81
CA HIS A 83 -0.75 2.61 -4.89
C HIS A 83 -0.50 1.92 -3.54
N ILE A 84 -1.04 2.43 -2.43
CA ILE A 84 -0.70 1.99 -1.07
C ILE A 84 -1.65 0.87 -0.63
N GLY A 85 -1.16 -0.35 -0.49
CA GLY A 85 -1.89 -1.47 0.11
C GLY A 85 -1.71 -1.51 1.63
N GLY A 86 -2.78 -1.84 2.37
CA GLY A 86 -2.76 -1.88 3.84
C GLY A 86 -1.76 -2.89 4.42
N ASP A 87 -1.79 -4.14 3.94
CA ASP A 87 -0.89 -5.21 4.38
C ASP A 87 0.57 -4.90 4.01
N GLU A 88 0.83 -4.49 2.77
CA GLU A 88 2.15 -4.07 2.31
C GLU A 88 2.69 -2.86 3.09
N LEU A 89 1.84 -1.90 3.47
CA LEU A 89 2.26 -0.78 4.33
C LEU A 89 2.63 -1.25 5.73
N SER A 90 1.85 -2.15 6.31
CA SER A 90 2.17 -2.75 7.61
C SER A 90 3.53 -3.47 7.57
N TYR A 91 3.80 -4.22 6.49
CA TYR A 91 5.10 -4.86 6.27
C TYR A 91 6.26 -3.86 6.26
N TYR A 92 6.19 -2.78 5.47
CA TYR A 92 7.27 -1.80 5.41
C TYR A 92 7.42 -0.98 6.69
N CYS A 93 6.32 -0.67 7.39
CA CYS A 93 6.38 -0.05 8.72
C CYS A 93 7.10 -0.96 9.73
N GLY A 94 6.81 -2.27 9.72
CA GLY A 94 7.52 -3.25 10.54
C GLY A 94 9.01 -3.34 10.20
N GLN A 95 9.37 -3.35 8.91
CA GLN A 95 10.78 -3.30 8.50
C GLN A 95 11.49 -2.01 8.96
N ALA A 96 10.75 -0.91 9.05
CA ALA A 96 11.26 0.37 9.52
C ALA A 96 11.31 0.47 11.06
N GLY A 97 10.80 -0.54 11.78
CA GLY A 97 10.84 -0.66 13.24
C GLY A 97 9.60 -0.14 13.97
N ALA A 98 8.49 0.10 13.27
CA ALA A 98 7.22 0.49 13.88
C ALA A 98 6.32 -0.74 14.17
N ASP A 99 5.37 -0.58 15.08
CA ASP A 99 4.46 -1.65 15.50
C ASP A 99 3.32 -1.91 14.50
N GLY A 100 2.97 -0.92 13.68
CA GLY A 100 1.92 -1.07 12.67
C GLY A 100 1.76 0.13 11.75
N SER A 101 0.65 0.10 11.00
CA SER A 101 0.32 1.12 9.99
C SER A 101 -1.16 1.52 9.98
N LEU A 102 -1.44 2.70 9.43
CA LEU A 102 -2.78 3.16 9.07
C LEU A 102 -2.76 3.61 7.61
N ALA A 103 -3.79 3.24 6.85
CA ALA A 103 -3.95 3.64 5.46
C ALA A 103 -5.40 4.09 5.17
N TRP A 104 -5.57 5.09 4.30
CA TRP A 104 -6.86 5.64 3.89
C TRP A 104 -6.84 6.35 2.54
#